data_AF-A0A352UPS9-F1
#
_entry.id   AF-A0A352UPS9-F1
#
_cell.length_a   1.000
_cell.length_b   1.000
_cell.length_c   1.000
_cell.angle_alpha   90.00
_cell.angle_beta   90.00
_cell.angle_gamma   90.00
#
_symmetry.space_group_name_H-M   'P 1'
#
loop_
_entity.id
_entity.type
_entity.pdbx_description
1 polymer ?
#
loop_
_entity_poly.entity_id
_entity_poly.type
_entity_poly.pdbx_seq_one_letter_code
_entity_poly.pdbx_strand_id
1 'polypeptide(L)'
;INDTRGHLEGDRIISGIAALLQRVFSADDLIGRFGGDEFIVFMQGITQENTERKLLHFRRRLAELWEGRNYAITCSIGAFRDSGEDITFDELFQKADEAMYKAKNSGKNNFVIMDGYAPETSPSA
;
A
#
# COMPACT_ATOMS: atom_id res chain seq x y z
N ILE A 1 5.81 5.94 18.05
CA ILE A 1 4.82 5.20 18.88
C ILE A 1 5.54 4.43 19.99
N ASN A 2 6.45 3.50 19.66
CA ASN A 2 7.13 2.65 20.63
C ASN A 2 7.84 3.45 21.74
N ASP A 3 8.54 4.54 21.37
CA ASP A 3 9.25 5.38 22.35
C ASP A 3 8.31 6.12 23.31
N THR A 4 7.05 6.32 22.92
CA THR A 4 6.06 7.10 23.68
C THR A 4 5.06 6.22 24.42
N ARG A 5 4.78 5.01 23.93
CA ARG A 5 3.71 4.13 24.43
C ARG A 5 4.15 2.69 24.71
N GLY A 6 5.43 2.39 24.51
CA GLY A 6 6.00 1.07 24.70
C GLY A 6 5.72 0.11 23.56
N HIS A 7 6.48 -0.99 23.56
CA HIS A 7 6.45 -1.99 22.49
C HIS A 7 5.11 -2.73 22.38
N LEU A 8 4.42 -2.97 23.51
CA LEU A 8 3.12 -3.67 23.50
C LEU A 8 2.06 -2.93 22.66
N GLU A 9 2.07 -1.60 22.71
CA GLU A 9 1.15 -0.81 21.88
C GLU A 9 1.55 -0.82 20.41
N GLY A 10 2.85 -0.82 20.13
CA GLY A 10 3.39 -1.06 18.79
C GLY A 10 2.93 -2.39 18.20
N ASP A 11 3.05 -3.48 18.97
CA ASP A 11 2.64 -4.82 18.56
C ASP A 11 1.14 -4.91 18.28
N ARG A 12 0.32 -4.22 19.08
CA ARG A 12 -1.13 -4.10 18.83
C ARG A 12 -1.43 -3.37 17.53
N ILE A 13 -0.70 -2.29 17.24
CA ILE A 13 -0.84 -1.54 15.99
C ILE A 13 -0.47 -2.41 14.79
N ILE A 14 0.69 -3.05 14.82
CA ILE A 14 1.17 -3.95 13.76
C ILE A 14 0.17 -5.09 13.53
N SER A 15 -0.32 -5.72 14.60
CA SER A 15 -1.31 -6.80 14.52
C SER A 15 -2.65 -6.31 13.94
N GLY A 16 -3.11 -5.12 14.34
CA GLY A 16 -4.33 -4.52 13.81
C GLY A 16 -4.21 -4.16 12.33
N ILE A 17 -3.04 -3.66 11.89
CA ILE A 17 -2.76 -3.38 10.47
C ILE A 17 -2.79 -4.69 9.67
N ALA A 18 -2.13 -5.75 10.15
CA ALA A 18 -2.13 -7.05 9.48
C ALA A 18 -3.56 -7.62 9.33
N ALA A 19 -4.37 -7.56 10.39
CA ALA A 19 -5.76 -8.00 10.35
C ALA A 19 -6.62 -7.13 9.41
N LEU A 20 -6.34 -5.83 9.33
CA LEU A 20 -7.04 -4.93 8.41
C LEU A 20 -6.68 -5.22 6.95
N LEU A 21 -5.41 -5.45 6.64
CA LEU A 21 -4.96 -5.86 5.30
C LEU A 21 -5.71 -7.11 4.84
N GLN A 22 -5.77 -8.14 5.68
CA GLN A 22 -6.50 -9.39 5.37
C GLN A 22 -8.01 -9.20 5.13
N ARG A 23 -8.62 -8.13 5.66
CA ARG A 23 -10.05 -7.83 5.45
C ARG A 23 -10.31 -6.99 4.20
N VAL A 24 -9.37 -6.14 3.82
CA VAL A 24 -9.53 -5.21 2.69
C VAL A 24 -9.06 -5.83 1.38
N PHE A 25 -8.01 -6.64 1.44
CA PHE A 25 -7.45 -7.33 0.28
C PHE A 25 -8.08 -8.71 0.12
N SER A 26 -8.09 -9.21 -1.11
CA SER A 26 -8.77 -10.46 -1.48
C SER A 26 -7.99 -11.66 -0.93
N ALA A 27 -8.64 -12.83 -0.80
CA ALA A 27 -7.98 -14.06 -0.39
C ALA A 27 -6.87 -14.51 -1.37
N ASP A 28 -6.97 -14.11 -2.64
CA ASP A 28 -5.99 -14.37 -3.68
C ASP A 28 -4.83 -13.36 -3.71
N ASP A 29 -4.93 -12.27 -2.92
CA ASP A 29 -3.85 -11.28 -2.79
C ASP A 29 -2.79 -11.81 -1.82
N LEU A 30 -1.51 -11.73 -2.17
CA LEU A 30 -0.41 -12.14 -1.29
C LEU A 30 -0.05 -10.99 -0.36
N ILE A 31 -0.22 -11.20 0.95
CA ILE A 31 0.09 -10.20 1.98
C ILE A 31 1.32 -10.64 2.76
N GLY A 32 2.31 -9.76 2.88
CA GLY A 32 3.54 -10.00 3.63
C GLY A 32 3.90 -8.84 4.55
N ARG A 33 4.58 -9.14 5.66
CA ARG A 33 5.29 -8.15 6.47
C ARG A 33 6.76 -8.24 6.12
N PHE A 34 7.30 -7.18 5.52
CA PHE A 34 8.67 -7.18 5.01
C PHE A 34 9.69 -6.91 6.12
N GLY A 35 9.33 -6.02 7.06
CA GLY A 35 10.15 -5.68 8.22
C GLY A 35 9.36 -4.72 9.13
N GLY A 36 9.83 -4.48 10.36
CA GLY A 36 9.31 -3.41 11.24
C GLY A 36 7.80 -3.16 11.15
N ASP A 37 7.42 -2.00 10.62
CA ASP A 37 6.05 -1.57 10.30
C ASP A 37 5.75 -1.55 8.78
N GLU A 38 6.57 -2.23 7.99
CA GLU A 38 6.50 -2.31 6.53
C GLU A 38 5.74 -3.56 6.07
N PHE A 39 4.75 -3.34 5.22
CA PHE A 39 3.87 -4.36 4.67
C PHE A 39 3.86 -4.28 3.15
N ILE A 40 3.73 -5.44 2.51
CA ILE A 40 3.63 -5.58 1.05
C ILE A 40 2.34 -6.31 0.74
N VAL A 41 1.64 -5.86 -0.30
CA VAL A 41 0.53 -6.60 -0.90
C VAL A 41 0.79 -6.75 -2.38
N PHE A 42 0.79 -7.99 -2.86
CA PHE A 42 0.86 -8.31 -4.28
C PHE A 42 -0.53 -8.74 -4.76
N MET A 43 -1.03 -8.04 -5.78
CA MET A 43 -2.38 -8.21 -6.33
C MET A 43 -2.26 -8.64 -7.79
N GLN A 44 -3.04 -9.64 -8.21
CA GLN A 44 -3.12 -10.08 -9.60
C GLN A 44 -4.46 -9.69 -10.23
N GLY A 45 -4.46 -9.39 -11.53
CA GLY A 45 -5.70 -9.16 -12.30
C GLY A 45 -6.52 -7.93 -11.90
N ILE A 46 -5.89 -6.93 -11.27
CA ILE A 46 -6.57 -5.71 -10.80
C ILE A 46 -6.48 -4.57 -11.83
N THR A 47 -7.59 -3.86 -12.05
CA THR A 47 -7.62 -2.66 -12.91
C THR A 47 -7.14 -1.42 -12.15
N GLN A 48 -6.86 -0.33 -12.89
CA GLN A 48 -6.49 0.97 -12.30
C GLN A 48 -7.51 1.46 -11.27
N GLU A 49 -8.76 1.60 -11.71
CA GLU A 49 -9.85 2.14 -10.91
C GLU A 49 -10.08 1.29 -9.64
N ASN A 50 -9.92 -0.02 -9.78
CA ASN A 50 -10.03 -0.94 -8.66
C ASN A 50 -8.86 -0.77 -7.66
N THR A 51 -7.66 -0.46 -8.14
CA THR A 51 -6.47 -0.23 -7.30
C THR A 51 -6.63 1.03 -6.46
N GLU A 52 -6.90 2.18 -7.07
CA GLU A 52 -7.09 3.45 -6.36
C GLU A 52 -8.18 3.37 -5.31
N ARG A 53 -9.35 2.80 -5.68
CA ARG A 53 -10.47 2.63 -4.76
C ARG A 53 -10.10 1.74 -3.58
N LYS A 54 -9.35 0.65 -3.81
CA LYS A 54 -8.92 -0.27 -2.74
C LYS A 54 -7.94 0.42 -1.79
N LEU A 55 -6.97 1.20 -2.30
CA LEU A 55 -6.02 1.96 -1.48
C LEU A 55 -6.70 3.06 -0.65
N LEU A 56 -7.63 3.80 -1.25
CA LEU A 56 -8.42 4.81 -0.55
C LEU A 56 -9.27 4.18 0.55
N HIS A 57 -9.92 3.05 0.25
CA HIS A 57 -10.69 2.29 1.23
C HIS A 57 -9.81 1.83 2.40
N PHE A 58 -8.66 1.20 2.12
CA PHE A 58 -7.73 0.75 3.15
C PHE A 58 -7.32 1.90 4.08
N ARG A 59 -6.88 3.03 3.52
CA ARG A 59 -6.45 4.20 4.32
C ARG A 59 -7.56 4.74 5.20
N ARG A 60 -8.79 4.81 4.69
CA ARG A 60 -9.95 5.25 5.48
C ARG A 60 -10.20 4.29 6.65
N ARG A 61 -10.24 2.99 6.39
CA ARG A 61 -10.44 1.97 7.43
C ARG A 61 -9.30 1.95 8.47
N LEU A 62 -8.08 2.26 8.06
CA LEU A 62 -6.94 2.38 8.96
C LEU A 62 -7.12 3.54 9.94
N ALA A 63 -7.55 4.70 9.44
CA ALA A 63 -7.83 5.85 10.29
C ALA A 63 -8.98 5.58 11.27
N GLU A 64 -10.05 4.95 10.81
CA GLU A 64 -11.21 4.56 11.63
C GLU A 64 -10.84 3.57 12.74
N LEU A 65 -9.91 2.63 12.49
CA LEU A 65 -9.54 1.59 13.46
C LEU A 65 -8.90 2.15 14.74
N TRP A 66 -8.30 3.34 14.68
CA TRP A 66 -7.72 4.05 15.82
C TRP A 66 -8.40 5.39 16.12
N GLU A 67 -9.60 5.62 15.59
CA GLU A 67 -10.39 6.82 15.90
C GLU A 67 -10.73 6.89 17.40
N GLY A 68 -10.80 8.12 17.93
CA GLY A 68 -11.07 8.35 19.36
C GLY A 68 -9.88 8.12 20.30
N ARG A 69 -8.73 7.68 19.78
CA ARG A 69 -7.46 7.68 20.52
C ARG A 69 -6.85 9.08 20.53
N ASN A 70 -5.96 9.35 21.49
CA ASN A 70 -5.17 10.59 21.54
C ASN A 70 -3.99 10.60 20.54
N TYR A 71 -4.11 9.83 19.46
CA TYR A 71 -3.14 9.74 18.36
C TYR A 71 -3.83 9.19 17.12
N ALA A 72 -3.28 9.50 15.95
CA ALA A 72 -3.73 8.93 14.68
C ALA A 72 -2.68 7.94 14.15
N ILE A 73 -3.16 6.85 13.54
CA ILE A 73 -2.33 5.94 12.76
C ILE A 73 -2.64 6.15 11.29
N THR A 74 -1.59 6.36 10.51
CA THR A 74 -1.66 6.57 9.07
C THR A 74 -0.52 5.82 8.38
N CYS A 75 -0.61 5.65 7.07
CA CYS A 75 0.42 4.99 6.29
C CYS A 75 0.73 5.78 5.01
N SER A 76 1.96 5.66 4.52
CA SER A 76 2.32 6.04 3.15
C SER A 76 2.40 4.78 2.31
N ILE A 77 1.75 4.79 1.14
CA ILE A 77 1.65 3.60 0.28
C ILE A 77 2.28 3.93 -1.08
N GLY A 78 3.16 3.05 -1.55
CA GLY A 78 3.60 3.02 -2.94
C GLY A 78 3.01 1.83 -3.65
N ALA A 79 2.50 2.03 -4.85
CA ALA A 79 2.06 0.94 -5.71
C ALA A 79 2.65 1.13 -7.10
N PHE A 80 3.08 0.01 -7.69
CA PHE A 80 3.43 -0.05 -9.10
C PHE A 80 2.51 -1.05 -9.80
N ARG A 81 1.93 -0.63 -10.93
CA ARG A 81 1.12 -1.49 -11.78
C ARG A 81 1.90 -1.84 -13.02
N ASP A 82 2.09 -3.14 -13.24
CA ASP A 82 2.67 -3.63 -14.46
C ASP A 82 1.68 -3.58 -15.63
N SER A 83 2.19 -3.31 -16.83
CA SER A 83 1.44 -3.25 -18.09
C SER A 83 1.48 -4.56 -18.89
N GLY A 84 2.01 -5.65 -18.31
CA GLY A 84 2.09 -6.96 -18.94
C GLY A 84 3.41 -7.21 -19.69
N GLU A 85 4.49 -6.55 -19.28
CA GLU A 85 5.84 -6.86 -19.77
C GLU A 85 6.50 -7.92 -18.86
N ASP A 86 7.55 -8.59 -19.36
CA ASP A 86 8.38 -9.50 -18.55
C ASP A 86 9.16 -8.69 -17.50
N ILE A 87 8.50 -8.37 -16.38
CA ILE A 87 9.09 -7.67 -15.24
C ILE A 87 9.36 -8.65 -14.10
N THR A 88 10.54 -8.54 -13.51
CA THR A 88 10.91 -9.34 -12.34
C THR A 88 10.25 -8.81 -11.08
N PHE A 89 10.13 -9.67 -10.05
CA PHE A 89 9.66 -9.23 -8.74
C PHE A 89 10.51 -8.10 -8.15
N ASP A 90 11.83 -8.16 -8.31
CA ASP A 90 12.74 -7.15 -7.76
C ASP A 90 12.50 -5.78 -8.40
N GLU A 91 12.25 -5.73 -9.71
CA GLU A 91 11.90 -4.49 -10.42
C GLU A 91 10.52 -3.97 -10.02
N LEU A 92 9.52 -4.85 -9.86
CA LEU A 92 8.21 -4.48 -9.33
C LEU A 92 8.32 -3.85 -7.95
N PHE A 93 9.07 -4.50 -7.07
CA PHE A 93 9.29 -4.07 -5.69
C PHE A 93 10.01 -2.73 -5.65
N GLN A 94 11.09 -2.57 -6.43
CA GLN A 94 11.84 -1.31 -6.50
C GLN A 94 10.95 -0.15 -6.97
N LYS A 95 10.14 -0.35 -8.01
CA LYS A 95 9.23 0.70 -8.51
C LYS A 95 8.12 1.04 -7.50
N ALA A 96 7.61 0.05 -6.77
CA ALA A 96 6.65 0.27 -5.70
C ALA A 96 7.29 1.04 -4.51
N ASP A 97 8.54 0.74 -4.17
CA ASP A 97 9.29 1.48 -3.14
C ASP A 97 9.55 2.93 -3.56
N GLU A 98 9.93 3.18 -4.82
CA GLU A 98 10.06 4.53 -5.38
C GLU A 98 8.75 5.32 -5.29
N ALA A 99 7.62 4.68 -5.59
CA ALA A 99 6.29 5.27 -5.41
C ALA A 99 6.02 5.57 -3.93
N MET A 100 6.39 4.67 -3.01
CA MET A 100 6.22 4.88 -1.57
C MET A 100 7.07 6.06 -1.09
N TYR A 101 8.30 6.19 -1.58
CA TYR A 101 9.17 7.31 -1.28
C TYR A 101 8.57 8.63 -1.75
N LYS A 102 7.98 8.68 -2.96
CA LYS A 102 7.21 9.85 -3.43
C LYS A 102 6.03 10.16 -2.51
N ALA A 103 5.28 9.15 -2.05
CA ALA A 103 4.18 9.33 -1.10
C ALA A 103 4.64 9.85 0.28
N LYS A 104 5.82 9.44 0.75
CA LYS A 104 6.43 9.97 1.98
C LYS A 104 6.82 11.44 1.83
N ASN A 105 7.34 11.84 0.66
CA ASN A 105 7.77 13.22 0.39
C ASN A 105 6.64 14.18 0.04
N SER A 106 5.46 13.68 -0.34
CA SER A 106 4.27 14.50 -0.62
C SER A 106 3.41 14.81 0.62
N GLY A 107 4.00 14.70 1.83
CA GLY A 107 3.33 15.03 3.09
C GLY A 107 2.92 13.83 3.94
N LYS A 108 3.28 12.60 3.53
CA LYS A 108 2.89 11.33 4.17
C LYS A 108 1.36 11.16 4.20
N ASN A 109 0.89 10.07 4.82
CA ASN A 109 -0.53 9.72 4.85
C ASN A 109 -1.15 9.88 3.45
N ASN A 110 -0.53 9.26 2.46
CA ASN A 110 -1.02 9.27 1.09
C ASN A 110 -0.57 8.04 0.33
N PHE A 111 -1.05 7.86 -0.89
CA PHE A 111 -0.54 6.89 -1.82
C PHE A 111 -0.06 7.53 -3.12
N VAL A 112 0.89 6.88 -3.77
CA VAL A 112 1.29 7.18 -5.15
C VAL A 112 1.22 5.86 -5.93
N ILE A 113 0.59 5.91 -7.09
CA ILE A 113 0.56 4.80 -8.05
C ILE A 113 1.44 5.20 -9.23
N MET A 114 2.35 4.32 -9.60
CA MET A 114 3.13 4.41 -10.83
C MET A 114 2.69 3.29 -11.75
N ASP A 115 2.57 3.60 -13.03
CA ASP A 115 2.20 2.63 -14.05
C ASP A 115 3.43 2.30 -14.92
N GLY A 116 3.52 1.04 -15.35
CA GLY A 116 4.38 0.64 -16.45
C GLY A 116 4.02 1.41 -17.71
N TYR A 117 5.02 1.72 -18.53
CA TYR A 117 4.79 2.45 -19.77
C TYR A 117 4.02 1.53 -20.74
N ALA A 118 2.70 1.72 -20.87
CA ALA A 118 1.98 1.16 -21.99
C ALA A 118 2.21 2.10 -23.18
N PRO A 119 2.81 1.67 -24.31
CA PRO A 119 2.80 2.49 -25.50
C PRO A 119 1.35 2.81 -25.83
N GLU A 120 1.00 4.11 -25.88
CA GLU A 120 -0.29 4.55 -26.37
C GLU A 120 -0.47 3.90 -27.75
N THR A 121 -1.43 2.98 -27.87
CA THR A 121 -1.85 2.51 -29.19
C THR A 121 -2.33 3.75 -29.93
N SER A 122 -1.50 4.23 -30.86
CA SER A 122 -1.88 5.29 -31.78
C SER A 122 -3.23 4.90 -32.40
N PRO A 123 -4.23 5.79 -32.44
CA PRO A 123 -5.45 5.48 -33.17
C PRO A 123 -5.04 5.15 -34.60
N SER A 124 -5.34 3.94 -35.05
CA SER A 124 -5.20 3.61 -36.47
C SER A 124 -6.05 4.61 -37.25
N ALA A 125 -5.39 5.34 -38.14
CA ALA A 125 -6.00 6.28 -39.08
C ALA A 125 -7.14 5.63 -39.89
#